data_AF-A0A0Q5ZT08-F1
#
_entry.id   AF-A0A0Q5ZT08-F1
#
_cell.length_a   1.000
_cell.length_b   1.000
_cell.length_c   1.000
_cell.angle_alpha   90.00
_cell.angle_beta   90.00
_cell.angle_gamma   90.00
#
_symmetry.space_group_name_H-M   'P 1'
#
loop_
_entity.id
_entity.type
_entity.pdbx_description
1 polymer ?
#
loop_
_entity_poly.entity_id
_entity_poly.type
_entity_poly.pdbx_seq_one_letter_code
_entity_poly.pdbx_strand_id
1 'polypeptide(L)'
;MIDKVKITILNNYNHMKKKYLFIILLLSFLNLINSQTFSEAHYFVGSDEMHVYKQSHDTLYTSTTFSIEPFDTRKYKNHYKIWEVIDNPSDFIVIKLESLDSIPLTTDPYPKDRFKISVYKKKNKQEITLLMDVSHLTKEQMVNYNIDFAQLKNNFGMSLYSLSYMKELLKLKKVTTKKDANKINNELSNPKYLKFAENYIKQNKLSDSYASILTANLINTACLNLGYSPIGASFSISIINSNKKTKEKEELISEFYKRIIHKKKPQKLSAVL
;
A
#
# COMPACT_ATOMS: atom_id res chain seq x y z
N MET A 1 -59.43 35.02 8.43
CA MET A 1 -59.25 33.58 8.78
C MET A 1 -58.51 32.81 7.68
N ILE A 2 -58.76 33.10 6.39
CA ILE A 2 -58.12 32.46 5.22
C ILE A 2 -56.60 32.74 5.12
N ASP A 3 -56.13 33.93 5.49
CA ASP A 3 -54.71 34.29 5.38
C ASP A 3 -53.79 33.57 6.38
N LYS A 4 -54.27 33.31 7.61
CA LYS A 4 -53.53 32.51 8.60
C LYS A 4 -53.33 31.07 8.14
N VAL A 5 -54.33 30.47 7.49
CA VAL A 5 -54.26 29.11 6.96
C VAL A 5 -53.25 29.02 5.80
N LYS A 6 -53.24 30.01 4.89
CA LYS A 6 -52.24 30.07 3.81
C LYS A 6 -50.81 30.20 4.33
N ILE A 7 -50.57 31.03 5.35
CA ILE A 7 -49.23 31.22 5.94
C ILE A 7 -48.72 29.93 6.61
N THR A 8 -49.58 29.21 7.34
CA THR A 8 -49.20 27.92 7.97
C THR A 8 -48.88 26.84 6.93
N ILE A 9 -49.63 26.76 5.84
CA ILE A 9 -49.36 25.80 4.75
C ILE A 9 -48.04 26.13 4.05
N LEU A 10 -47.78 27.41 3.77
CA LEU A 10 -46.53 27.86 3.13
C LEU A 10 -45.30 27.58 4.00
N ASN A 11 -45.41 27.80 5.32
CA ASN A 11 -44.34 27.52 6.27
C ASN A 11 -44.06 26.02 6.42
N ASN A 12 -45.10 25.18 6.45
CA ASN A 12 -44.93 23.72 6.48
C ASN A 12 -44.32 23.17 5.19
N TYR A 13 -44.70 23.71 4.03
CA TYR A 13 -44.12 23.34 2.74
C TYR A 13 -42.64 23.72 2.65
N ASN A 14 -42.26 24.91 3.11
CA ASN A 14 -40.86 25.34 3.18
C ASN A 14 -40.05 24.52 4.20
N HIS A 15 -40.64 24.12 5.31
CA HIS A 15 -40.00 23.26 6.30
C HIS A 15 -39.77 21.83 5.76
N MET A 16 -40.73 21.27 5.01
CA MET A 16 -40.55 19.98 4.35
C MET A 16 -39.47 20.04 3.25
N LYS A 17 -39.47 21.08 2.41
CA LYS A 17 -38.41 21.28 1.40
C LYS A 17 -37.01 21.36 2.01
N LYS A 18 -36.86 22.09 3.13
CA LYS A 18 -35.58 22.16 3.86
C LYS A 18 -35.14 20.80 4.43
N LYS A 19 -36.07 19.99 4.95
CA LYS A 19 -35.79 18.61 5.39
C LYS A 19 -35.33 17.72 4.24
N TYR A 20 -36.00 17.75 3.09
CA TYR A 20 -35.60 16.96 1.92
C TYR A 20 -34.23 17.40 1.37
N LEU A 21 -33.97 18.70 1.29
CA LEU A 21 -32.67 19.22 0.87
C LEU A 21 -31.54 18.77 1.82
N PHE A 22 -31.79 18.79 3.13
CA PHE A 22 -30.83 18.30 4.12
C PHE A 22 -30.58 16.79 3.99
N ILE A 23 -31.61 15.98 3.74
CA ILE A 23 -31.48 14.53 3.51
C ILE A 23 -30.69 14.25 2.23
N ILE A 24 -30.96 14.96 1.13
CA ILE A 24 -30.21 14.82 -0.14
C ILE A 24 -28.75 15.24 0.04
N LEU A 25 -28.49 16.31 0.79
CA LEU A 25 -27.15 16.76 1.12
C LEU A 25 -26.42 15.68 1.95
N LEU A 26 -27.08 15.12 2.97
CA LEU A 26 -26.54 14.05 3.82
C LEU A 26 -26.23 12.78 3.01
N LEU A 27 -27.12 12.39 2.09
CA LEU A 27 -26.92 11.26 1.18
C LEU A 27 -25.75 11.49 0.21
N SER A 28 -25.59 12.72 -0.29
CA SER A 28 -24.44 13.11 -1.12
C SER A 28 -23.12 13.01 -0.36
N PHE A 29 -23.08 13.41 0.92
CA PHE A 29 -21.89 13.27 1.77
C PHE A 29 -21.57 11.81 2.11
N LEU A 30 -22.59 10.95 2.29
CA LEU A 30 -22.39 9.52 2.53
C LEU A 30 -21.79 8.81 1.30
N ASN A 31 -22.18 9.19 0.09
CA ASN A 31 -21.62 8.63 -1.14
C ASN A 31 -20.14 8.99 -1.35
N LEU A 32 -19.71 10.19 -0.93
CA LEU A 32 -18.30 10.62 -0.98
C LEU A 32 -17.39 9.82 -0.05
N ILE A 33 -17.90 9.34 1.09
CA ILE A 33 -17.13 8.54 2.05
C ILE A 33 -16.94 7.09 1.52
N ASN A 34 -17.92 6.58 0.77
CA ASN A 34 -17.96 5.20 0.28
C ASN A 34 -17.23 4.96 -1.06
N SER A 35 -16.67 5.98 -1.72
CA SER A 35 -16.04 5.82 -3.04
C SER A 35 -14.53 5.58 -3.00
N GLN A 36 -13.95 5.16 -1.87
CA GLN A 36 -12.52 4.87 -1.78
C GLN A 36 -12.18 3.51 -2.38
N THR A 37 -11.25 3.49 -3.35
CA THR A 37 -10.67 2.29 -3.92
C THR A 37 -9.94 1.46 -2.85
N PHE A 38 -9.21 2.15 -1.96
CA PHE A 38 -8.55 1.54 -0.80
C PHE A 38 -9.22 2.01 0.49
N SER A 39 -10.13 1.19 1.02
CA SER A 39 -10.81 1.47 2.30
C SER A 39 -9.83 1.58 3.47
N GLU A 40 -8.75 0.82 3.45
CA GLU A 40 -7.68 0.86 4.44
C GLU A 40 -6.28 1.04 3.82
N ALA A 41 -5.30 1.33 4.66
CA ALA A 41 -3.90 1.39 4.23
C ALA A 41 -3.44 0.00 3.79
N HIS A 42 -2.66 -0.04 2.72
CA HIS A 42 -2.07 -1.26 2.18
C HIS A 42 -0.55 -1.17 2.27
N TYR A 43 0.10 -2.27 2.65
CA TYR A 43 1.51 -2.32 2.99
C TYR A 43 2.23 -3.37 2.14
N PHE A 44 3.32 -2.97 1.49
CA PHE A 44 4.32 -3.91 1.00
C PHE A 44 5.35 -4.13 2.10
N VAL A 45 5.62 -5.39 2.44
CA VAL A 45 6.61 -5.77 3.44
C VAL A 45 7.95 -5.98 2.75
N GLY A 46 8.84 -4.99 2.84
CA GLY A 46 10.20 -5.04 2.32
C GLY A 46 11.18 -5.74 3.27
N SER A 47 12.47 -5.57 3.00
CA SER A 47 13.56 -6.21 3.75
C SER A 47 13.66 -5.74 5.20
N ASP A 48 13.58 -4.43 5.40
CA ASP A 48 13.90 -3.70 6.63
C ASP A 48 12.89 -2.58 6.91
N GLU A 49 12.13 -2.14 5.91
CA GLU A 49 11.00 -1.24 6.07
C GLU A 49 9.77 -1.71 5.28
N MET A 50 8.63 -1.07 5.52
CA MET A 50 7.40 -1.30 4.78
C MET A 50 7.07 -0.08 3.92
N HIS A 51 6.54 -0.29 2.74
CA HIS A 51 5.97 0.78 1.92
C HIS A 51 4.46 0.81 2.13
N VAL A 52 3.91 1.96 2.51
CA VAL A 52 2.49 2.12 2.82
C VAL A 52 1.81 2.98 1.76
N TYR A 53 0.62 2.54 1.36
CA TYR A 53 -0.29 3.20 0.43
C TYR A 53 -1.59 3.47 1.17
N LYS A 54 -1.98 4.74 1.33
CA LYS A 54 -3.25 5.11 1.99
C LYS A 54 -4.01 6.09 1.12
N GLN A 55 -5.22 5.73 0.75
CA GLN A 55 -6.18 6.66 0.16
C GLN A 55 -6.90 7.46 1.26
N SER A 56 -7.10 8.74 1.00
CA SER A 56 -8.03 9.62 1.69
C SER A 56 -8.74 10.46 0.63
N HIS A 57 -10.05 10.25 0.46
CA HIS A 57 -10.85 10.87 -0.59
C HIS A 57 -10.25 10.63 -1.99
N ASP A 58 -9.97 11.69 -2.74
CA ASP A 58 -9.36 11.67 -4.07
C ASP A 58 -7.82 11.70 -4.03
N THR A 59 -7.19 11.50 -2.87
CA THR A 59 -5.73 11.55 -2.75
C THR A 59 -5.15 10.22 -2.29
N LEU A 60 -4.13 9.73 -2.99
CA LEU A 60 -3.33 8.57 -2.62
C LEU A 60 -2.00 9.02 -2.02
N TYR A 61 -1.79 8.71 -0.75
CA TYR A 61 -0.53 8.95 -0.04
C TYR A 61 0.34 7.71 -0.04
N THR A 62 1.63 7.91 -0.24
CA THR A 62 2.66 6.86 -0.19
C THR A 62 3.80 7.28 0.71
N SER A 63 4.35 6.34 1.48
CA SER A 63 5.52 6.60 2.33
C SER A 63 6.22 5.29 2.69
N THR A 64 7.36 5.40 3.36
CA THR A 64 7.98 4.26 4.05
C THR A 64 7.70 4.34 5.55
N THR A 65 7.58 3.19 6.20
CA THR A 65 7.28 3.09 7.62
C THR A 65 7.87 1.83 8.21
N PHE A 66 8.31 1.93 9.46
CA PHE A 66 8.72 0.78 10.27
C PHE A 66 7.58 0.25 11.12
N SER A 67 6.43 0.94 11.17
CA SER A 67 5.30 0.63 12.05
C SER A 67 4.03 0.32 11.28
N ILE A 68 3.22 -0.59 11.84
CA ILE A 68 1.87 -0.91 11.39
C ILE A 68 0.79 -0.09 12.13
N GLU A 69 1.17 0.92 12.90
CA GLU A 69 0.20 1.89 13.41
C GLU A 69 -0.53 2.59 12.24
N PRO A 70 -1.77 3.06 12.47
CA PRO A 70 -2.49 3.84 11.46
C PRO A 70 -1.60 4.94 10.87
N PHE A 71 -1.50 4.94 9.54
CA PHE A 71 -0.63 5.86 8.83
C PHE A 71 -1.13 7.31 8.97
N ASP A 72 -0.23 8.20 9.39
CA ASP A 72 -0.48 9.64 9.48
C ASP A 72 -0.20 10.26 8.11
N THR A 73 -1.27 10.66 7.40
CA THR A 73 -1.18 11.24 6.06
C THR A 73 -0.45 12.57 6.01
N ARG A 74 0.00 13.15 7.14
CA ARG A 74 0.90 14.32 7.17
C ARG A 74 2.38 13.95 7.00
N LYS A 75 2.72 12.66 7.07
CA LYS A 75 4.10 12.13 6.98
C LYS A 75 4.31 11.34 5.69
N TYR A 76 3.68 11.78 4.61
CA TYR A 76 3.86 11.17 3.30
C TYR A 76 5.25 11.48 2.73
N LYS A 77 5.72 10.59 1.85
CA LYS A 77 6.85 10.84 0.97
C LYS A 77 6.37 11.39 -0.36
N ASN A 78 5.33 10.77 -0.92
CA ASN A 78 4.64 11.27 -2.11
C ASN A 78 3.13 11.23 -1.91
N HIS A 79 2.41 12.15 -2.53
CA HIS A 79 0.97 12.14 -2.63
C HIS A 79 0.49 12.50 -4.04
N TYR A 80 -0.59 11.83 -4.43
CA TYR A 80 -1.10 11.88 -5.79
C TYR A 80 -2.59 12.17 -5.76
N LYS A 81 -3.05 13.07 -6.62
CA LYS A 81 -4.48 13.22 -6.91
C LYS A 81 -4.93 12.08 -7.81
N ILE A 82 -6.01 11.42 -7.43
CA ILE A 82 -6.69 10.38 -8.19
C ILE A 82 -7.58 11.09 -9.21
N TRP A 83 -7.27 10.88 -10.48
CA TRP A 83 -8.06 11.39 -11.60
C TRP A 83 -9.20 10.48 -11.96
N GLU A 84 -8.89 9.18 -12.02
CA GLU A 84 -9.82 8.18 -12.52
C GLU A 84 -9.46 6.83 -11.89
N VAL A 85 -10.49 6.07 -11.56
CA VAL A 85 -10.39 4.68 -11.14
C VAL A 85 -11.24 3.86 -12.10
N ILE A 86 -10.61 2.92 -12.80
CA ILE A 86 -11.29 1.99 -13.69
C ILE A 86 -11.26 0.62 -13.01
N ASP A 87 -12.45 0.16 -12.61
CA ASP A 87 -12.66 -1.13 -11.95
C ASP A 87 -13.41 -2.09 -12.90
N ASN A 88 -12.76 -2.47 -14.01
CA ASN A 88 -13.12 -3.59 -14.89
C ASN A 88 -12.09 -3.73 -16.04
N PRO A 89 -11.72 -4.95 -16.49
CA PRO A 89 -12.45 -6.23 -16.33
C PRO A 89 -12.01 -7.10 -15.13
N SER A 90 -13.00 -7.48 -14.32
CA SER A 90 -13.11 -8.52 -13.26
C SER A 90 -12.11 -8.60 -12.11
N ASP A 91 -10.81 -8.41 -12.31
CA ASP A 91 -9.80 -8.58 -11.23
C ASP A 91 -8.82 -7.41 -11.12
N PHE A 92 -8.95 -6.40 -11.97
CA PHE A 92 -7.99 -5.30 -12.03
C PHE A 92 -8.58 -3.98 -11.55
N ILE A 93 -7.74 -3.22 -10.88
CA ILE A 93 -7.98 -1.82 -10.54
C ILE A 93 -6.93 -1.00 -11.28
N VAL A 94 -7.36 -0.11 -12.16
CA VAL A 94 -6.48 0.88 -12.77
C VAL A 94 -6.71 2.21 -12.07
N ILE A 95 -5.64 2.84 -11.61
CA ILE A 95 -5.69 4.17 -11.01
C ILE A 95 -4.84 5.12 -11.84
N LYS A 96 -5.47 6.16 -12.38
CA LYS A 96 -4.81 7.29 -13.02
C LYS A 96 -4.55 8.38 -12.00
N LEU A 97 -3.30 8.84 -11.94
CA LEU A 97 -2.78 9.66 -10.85
C LEU A 97 -2.04 10.88 -11.40
N GLU A 98 -2.12 11.99 -10.66
CA GLU A 98 -1.34 13.21 -10.88
C GLU A 98 -0.48 13.48 -9.65
N SER A 99 0.83 13.66 -9.81
CA SER A 99 1.71 14.06 -8.72
C SER A 99 1.36 15.47 -8.26
N LEU A 100 1.08 15.61 -6.96
CA LEU A 100 0.85 16.90 -6.31
C LEU A 100 2.11 17.46 -5.66
N ASP A 101 3.10 16.61 -5.43
CA ASP A 101 4.43 17.05 -5.02
C ASP A 101 5.14 17.70 -6.20
N SER A 102 5.49 18.97 -6.04
CA SER A 102 6.49 19.62 -6.89
C SER A 102 7.85 19.02 -6.57
N ILE A 103 8.66 18.76 -7.58
CA ILE A 103 10.07 18.42 -7.33
C ILE A 103 10.71 19.73 -6.85
N PRO A 104 11.24 19.82 -5.61
CA PRO A 104 11.72 21.07 -5.03
C PRO A 104 12.89 21.73 -5.78
N LEU A 105 13.46 21.01 -6.76
CA LEU A 105 14.70 21.33 -7.46
C LEU A 105 14.50 21.65 -8.95
N THR A 106 13.27 21.67 -9.47
CA THR A 106 13.01 22.05 -10.88
C THR A 106 12.51 23.48 -10.99
N THR A 107 12.89 24.12 -12.09
CA THR A 107 12.41 25.44 -12.53
C THR A 107 10.95 25.42 -12.98
N ASP A 108 10.41 24.24 -13.28
CA ASP A 108 9.00 23.98 -13.56
C ASP A 108 8.35 23.28 -12.35
N PRO A 109 7.60 24.02 -11.49
CA PRO A 109 6.91 23.44 -10.35
C PRO A 109 5.74 22.53 -10.76
N TYR A 110 5.31 22.58 -12.02
CA TYR A 110 4.19 21.80 -12.56
C TYR A 110 4.59 21.11 -13.86
N PRO A 111 5.54 20.16 -13.80
CA PRO A 111 6.09 19.55 -14.99
C PRO A 111 5.00 18.82 -15.78
N LYS A 112 5.07 18.92 -17.11
CA LYS A 112 4.05 18.33 -18.01
C LYS A 112 3.93 16.81 -17.85
N ASP A 113 4.99 16.14 -17.42
CA ASP A 113 5.11 14.69 -17.25
C ASP A 113 4.79 14.19 -15.83
N ARG A 114 4.04 14.96 -15.02
CA ARG A 114 3.71 14.60 -13.63
C ARG A 114 2.64 13.51 -13.43
N PHE A 115 2.15 12.90 -14.50
CA PHE A 115 1.08 11.90 -14.42
C PHE A 115 1.65 10.48 -14.35
N LYS A 116 0.88 9.58 -13.75
CA LYS A 116 1.23 8.16 -13.66
C LYS A 116 0.00 7.27 -13.70
N ILE A 117 0.21 6.01 -14.03
CA ILE A 117 -0.81 4.95 -14.04
C ILE A 117 -0.31 3.78 -13.20
N SER A 118 -1.11 3.36 -12.23
CA SER A 118 -0.84 2.17 -11.43
C SER A 118 -1.92 1.14 -11.67
N VAL A 119 -1.54 -0.11 -11.94
CA VAL A 119 -2.47 -1.23 -12.16
C VAL A 119 -2.28 -2.28 -11.08
N TYR A 120 -3.37 -2.57 -10.38
CA TYR A 120 -3.44 -3.56 -9.32
C TYR A 120 -4.28 -4.74 -9.77
N LYS A 121 -3.95 -5.92 -9.26
CA LYS A 121 -4.79 -7.12 -9.33
C LYS A 121 -5.33 -7.43 -7.94
N LYS A 122 -6.64 -7.55 -7.82
CA LYS A 122 -7.33 -8.02 -6.61
C LYS A 122 -7.01 -9.51 -6.46
N LYS A 123 -6.46 -9.90 -5.31
CA LYS A 123 -6.24 -11.33 -4.98
C LYS A 123 -7.34 -11.82 -4.05
N ASN A 124 -7.67 -11.03 -3.03
CA ASN A 124 -8.81 -11.21 -2.14
C ASN A 124 -9.13 -9.88 -1.44
N LYS A 125 -9.98 -9.88 -0.41
CA LYS A 125 -10.34 -8.66 0.34
C LYS A 125 -9.18 -8.02 1.11
N GLN A 126 -8.16 -8.80 1.44
CA GLN A 126 -7.06 -8.42 2.32
C GLN A 126 -5.73 -8.21 1.56
N GLU A 127 -5.65 -8.67 0.31
CA GLU A 127 -4.44 -8.68 -0.51
C GLU A 127 -4.71 -8.17 -1.93
N ILE A 128 -3.86 -7.25 -2.38
CA ILE A 128 -3.80 -6.79 -3.77
C ILE A 128 -2.35 -6.88 -4.27
N THR A 129 -2.16 -6.98 -5.57
CA THR A 129 -0.82 -7.01 -6.18
C THR A 129 -0.68 -5.82 -7.12
N LEU A 130 0.29 -4.94 -6.88
CA LEU A 130 0.67 -3.91 -7.87
C LEU A 130 1.45 -4.62 -8.99
N LEU A 131 0.92 -4.59 -10.21
CA LEU A 131 1.51 -5.28 -11.37
C LEU A 131 2.30 -4.35 -12.28
N MET A 132 1.90 -3.09 -12.35
CA MET A 132 2.48 -2.11 -13.25
C MET A 132 2.37 -0.71 -12.63
N ASP A 133 3.43 0.07 -12.75
CA ASP A 133 3.48 1.44 -12.28
C ASP A 133 4.26 2.31 -13.27
N VAL A 134 3.54 3.00 -14.15
CA VAL A 134 4.12 3.82 -15.24
C VAL A 134 4.08 5.27 -14.81
N SER A 135 5.24 5.87 -14.60
CA SER A 135 5.39 7.28 -14.19
C SER A 135 5.96 8.13 -15.32
N HIS A 136 6.09 9.45 -15.11
CA HIS A 136 6.62 10.39 -16.09
C HIS A 136 5.77 10.50 -17.37
N LEU A 137 4.45 10.45 -17.22
CA LEU A 137 3.49 10.58 -18.33
C LEU A 137 3.00 12.02 -18.44
N THR A 138 2.81 12.49 -19.68
CA THR A 138 1.95 13.65 -19.93
C THR A 138 0.49 13.30 -19.69
N LYS A 139 -0.36 14.33 -19.50
CA LYS A 139 -1.81 14.11 -19.38
C LYS A 139 -2.38 13.35 -20.57
N GLU A 140 -1.95 13.71 -21.78
CA GLU A 140 -2.39 13.05 -23.03
C GLU A 140 -1.96 11.58 -23.06
N GLN A 141 -0.71 11.29 -22.72
CA GLN A 141 -0.21 9.92 -22.64
C GLN A 141 -0.98 9.10 -21.61
N MET A 142 -1.29 9.67 -20.45
CA MET A 142 -2.06 9.00 -19.39
C MET A 142 -3.51 8.71 -19.83
N VAL A 143 -4.17 9.68 -20.47
CA VAL A 143 -5.56 9.52 -20.94
C VAL A 143 -5.65 8.44 -22.02
N ASN A 144 -4.70 8.44 -22.95
CA ASN A 144 -4.68 7.53 -24.10
C ASN A 144 -3.92 6.21 -23.84
N TYR A 145 -3.50 5.97 -22.60
CA TYR A 145 -2.72 4.77 -22.27
C TYR A 145 -3.58 3.51 -22.40
N ASN A 146 -3.22 2.64 -23.34
CA ASN A 146 -3.91 1.37 -23.53
C ASN A 146 -3.28 0.26 -22.68
N ILE A 147 -4.10 -0.42 -21.87
CA ILE A 147 -3.65 -1.48 -20.97
C ILE A 147 -4.07 -2.82 -21.56
N ASP A 148 -3.08 -3.66 -21.90
CA ASP A 148 -3.32 -5.05 -22.31
C ASP A 148 -3.53 -5.94 -21.08
N PHE A 149 -4.78 -6.02 -20.62
CA PHE A 149 -5.16 -6.85 -19.48
C PHE A 149 -4.90 -8.35 -19.71
N ALA A 150 -4.87 -8.83 -20.96
CA ALA A 150 -4.60 -10.23 -21.23
C ALA A 150 -3.16 -10.60 -20.88
N GLN A 151 -2.19 -9.71 -21.16
CA GLN A 151 -0.81 -9.86 -20.71
C GLN A 151 -0.69 -9.81 -19.19
N LEU A 152 -1.43 -8.90 -18.53
CA LEU A 152 -1.31 -8.71 -17.07
C LEU A 152 -1.84 -9.88 -16.23
N LYS A 153 -2.66 -10.79 -16.77
CA LYS A 153 -3.24 -11.90 -16.00
C LYS A 153 -2.20 -12.79 -15.31
N ASN A 154 -1.08 -13.02 -15.99
CA ASN A 154 -0.01 -13.89 -15.52
C ASN A 154 1.15 -13.11 -14.88
N ASN A 155 1.09 -11.78 -14.84
CA ASN A 155 2.20 -10.99 -14.35
C ASN A 155 2.43 -11.16 -12.86
N PHE A 156 3.69 -11.06 -12.49
CA PHE A 156 4.12 -10.93 -11.11
C PHE A 156 4.26 -9.46 -10.75
N GLY A 157 4.18 -9.17 -9.46
CA GLY A 157 4.25 -7.81 -8.97
C GLY A 157 4.42 -7.74 -7.46
N MET A 158 4.23 -6.55 -6.92
CA MET A 158 4.43 -6.27 -5.50
C MET A 158 3.17 -6.58 -4.70
N SER A 159 3.24 -7.55 -3.80
CA SER A 159 2.11 -7.95 -2.95
C SER A 159 1.91 -6.93 -1.84
N LEU A 160 0.69 -6.40 -1.73
CA LEU A 160 0.27 -5.41 -0.78
C LEU A 160 -0.79 -5.98 0.14
N TYR A 161 -0.57 -5.85 1.45
CA TYR A 161 -1.40 -6.38 2.50
C TYR A 161 -2.16 -5.25 3.18
N SER A 162 -3.46 -5.40 3.30
CA SER A 162 -4.33 -4.48 4.04
C SER A 162 -3.90 -4.35 5.52
N LEU A 163 -4.16 -3.20 6.15
CA LEU A 163 -3.79 -2.95 7.55
C LEU A 163 -4.38 -3.99 8.51
N SER A 164 -5.63 -4.36 8.31
CA SER A 164 -6.32 -5.41 9.07
C SER A 164 -5.55 -6.73 9.01
N TYR A 165 -5.17 -7.16 7.81
CA TYR A 165 -4.39 -8.39 7.62
C TYR A 165 -2.96 -8.28 8.15
N MET A 166 -2.30 -7.13 8.00
CA MET A 166 -0.99 -6.88 8.62
C MET A 166 -0.99 -7.09 10.13
N LYS A 167 -2.09 -6.71 10.82
CA LYS A 167 -2.26 -6.98 12.26
C LYS A 167 -2.44 -8.46 12.57
N GLU A 168 -3.04 -9.24 11.67
CA GLU A 168 -3.14 -10.70 11.80
C GLU A 168 -1.79 -11.37 11.57
N LEU A 169 -1.08 -10.98 10.52
CA LEU A 169 0.27 -11.46 10.19
C LEU A 169 1.25 -11.23 11.35
N LEU A 170 1.15 -10.11 12.06
CA LEU A 170 2.00 -9.81 13.21
C LEU A 170 1.81 -10.79 14.39
N LYS A 171 0.66 -11.47 14.49
CA LYS A 171 0.39 -12.47 15.53
C LYS A 171 1.07 -13.81 15.25
N LEU A 172 1.52 -14.04 14.02
CA LEU A 172 2.24 -15.24 13.64
C LEU A 172 3.61 -15.30 14.33
N LYS A 173 4.22 -16.49 14.32
CA LYS A 173 5.53 -16.71 14.93
C LYS A 173 6.58 -15.81 14.27
N LYS A 174 7.33 -15.07 15.08
CA LYS A 174 8.45 -14.24 14.61
C LYS A 174 9.70 -15.06 14.34
N VAL A 175 10.54 -14.58 13.42
CA VAL A 175 11.87 -15.14 13.17
C VAL A 175 12.83 -14.51 14.18
N THR A 176 13.27 -15.28 15.18
CA THR A 176 14.17 -14.76 16.24
C THR A 176 15.39 -15.62 16.47
N THR A 177 15.43 -16.86 15.94
CA THR A 177 16.53 -17.81 16.18
C THR A 177 17.15 -18.32 14.88
N LYS A 178 18.39 -18.82 14.97
CA LYS A 178 19.06 -19.50 13.84
C LYS A 178 18.26 -20.69 13.31
N LYS A 179 17.56 -21.42 14.17
CA LYS A 179 16.67 -22.52 13.77
C LYS A 179 15.52 -22.02 12.88
N ASP A 180 14.94 -20.87 13.21
CA ASP A 180 13.86 -20.28 12.40
C ASP A 180 14.39 -19.80 11.04
N ALA A 181 15.52 -19.09 11.02
CA ALA A 181 16.14 -18.64 9.78
C ALA A 181 16.51 -19.81 8.86
N ASN A 182 17.08 -20.89 9.41
CA ASN A 182 17.40 -22.09 8.65
C ASN A 182 16.17 -22.76 8.07
N LYS A 183 15.04 -22.80 8.80
CA LYS A 183 13.78 -23.35 8.25
C LYS A 183 13.32 -22.57 7.02
N ILE A 184 13.37 -21.25 7.08
CA ILE A 184 12.97 -20.40 5.95
C ILE A 184 13.93 -20.56 4.77
N ASN A 185 15.24 -20.59 5.01
CA ASN A 185 16.24 -20.82 3.96
C ASN A 185 16.08 -22.20 3.29
N ASN A 186 15.78 -23.24 4.07
CA ASN A 186 15.50 -24.57 3.54
C ASN A 186 14.21 -24.60 2.71
N GLU A 187 13.16 -23.91 3.15
CA GLU A 187 11.93 -23.77 2.38
C GLU A 187 12.19 -23.03 1.05
N LEU A 188 12.97 -21.94 1.06
CA LEU A 188 13.37 -21.21 -0.14
C LEU A 188 14.20 -22.05 -1.13
N SER A 189 14.79 -23.15 -0.67
CA SER A 189 15.52 -24.11 -1.53
C SER A 189 14.57 -25.04 -2.30
N ASN A 190 13.27 -25.02 -2.01
CA ASN A 190 12.28 -25.81 -2.75
C ASN A 190 12.17 -25.32 -4.20
N PRO A 191 12.16 -26.23 -5.21
CA PRO A 191 12.07 -25.88 -6.64
C PRO A 191 10.92 -24.92 -7.01
N LYS A 192 9.83 -24.89 -6.23
CA LYS A 192 8.73 -23.95 -6.46
C LYS A 192 9.15 -22.48 -6.39
N TYR A 193 10.13 -22.13 -5.55
CA TYR A 193 10.63 -20.75 -5.42
C TYR A 193 11.58 -20.38 -6.55
N LEU A 194 12.36 -21.34 -7.06
CA LEU A 194 13.14 -21.14 -8.28
C LEU A 194 12.21 -20.82 -9.46
N LYS A 195 11.15 -21.61 -9.66
CA LYS A 195 10.14 -21.36 -10.69
C LYS A 195 9.43 -20.01 -10.49
N PHE A 196 9.17 -19.62 -9.25
CA PHE A 196 8.63 -18.29 -8.94
C PHE A 196 9.58 -17.19 -9.42
N ALA A 197 10.87 -17.27 -9.09
CA ALA A 197 11.87 -16.28 -9.47
C ALA A 197 12.05 -16.19 -11.00
N GLU A 198 12.10 -17.33 -11.69
CA GLU A 198 12.18 -17.38 -13.15
C GLU A 198 10.97 -16.73 -13.83
N ASN A 199 9.76 -17.01 -13.33
CA ASN A 199 8.56 -16.39 -13.87
C ASN A 199 8.51 -14.88 -13.57
N TYR A 200 8.94 -14.47 -12.37
CA TYR A 200 9.04 -13.06 -12.01
C TYR A 200 9.95 -12.31 -12.99
N ILE A 201 11.15 -12.82 -13.27
CA ILE A 201 12.10 -12.18 -14.19
C ILE A 201 11.49 -12.01 -15.60
N LYS A 202 10.71 -12.99 -16.06
CA LYS A 202 10.11 -12.98 -17.41
C LYS A 202 8.88 -12.07 -17.51
N GLN A 203 8.12 -11.92 -16.43
CA GLN A 203 6.75 -11.39 -16.48
C GLN A 203 6.54 -10.12 -15.64
N ASN A 204 7.49 -9.74 -14.78
CA ASN A 204 7.42 -8.52 -14.00
C ASN A 204 7.46 -7.27 -14.91
N LYS A 205 6.60 -6.29 -14.64
CA LYS A 205 6.55 -5.00 -15.34
C LYS A 205 6.95 -3.83 -14.43
N LEU A 206 7.27 -4.09 -13.17
CA LEU A 206 7.77 -3.08 -12.24
C LEU A 206 9.29 -2.92 -12.38
N SER A 207 9.79 -1.71 -12.17
CA SER A 207 11.22 -1.49 -12.00
C SER A 207 11.68 -2.11 -10.68
N ASP A 208 12.57 -3.09 -10.77
CA ASP A 208 13.10 -3.82 -9.60
C ASP A 208 14.61 -4.10 -9.78
N SER A 209 15.37 -3.05 -10.07
CA SER A 209 16.80 -3.15 -10.45
C SER A 209 17.68 -3.86 -9.40
N TYR A 210 17.26 -3.88 -8.14
CA TYR A 210 17.96 -4.55 -7.04
C TYR A 210 17.28 -5.83 -6.56
N ALA A 211 16.29 -6.35 -7.31
CA ALA A 211 15.49 -7.52 -6.95
C ALA A 211 14.86 -7.45 -5.55
N SER A 212 14.60 -6.24 -5.05
CA SER A 212 14.03 -6.00 -3.72
C SER A 212 12.59 -6.52 -3.65
N ILE A 213 11.80 -6.30 -4.70
CA ILE A 213 10.42 -6.80 -4.77
C ILE A 213 10.41 -8.32 -4.89
N LEU A 214 11.26 -8.89 -5.74
CA LEU A 214 11.41 -10.34 -5.85
C LEU A 214 11.79 -10.98 -4.51
N THR A 215 12.86 -10.50 -3.89
CA THR A 215 13.39 -11.06 -2.63
C THR A 215 12.37 -10.97 -1.51
N ALA A 216 11.70 -9.82 -1.37
CA ALA A 216 10.63 -9.65 -0.39
C ALA A 216 9.47 -10.62 -0.63
N ASN A 217 8.99 -10.76 -1.87
CA ASN A 217 7.91 -11.69 -2.19
C ASN A 217 8.29 -13.15 -1.88
N LEU A 218 9.52 -13.57 -2.19
CA LEU A 218 10.02 -14.90 -1.89
C LEU A 218 10.04 -15.17 -0.39
N ILE A 219 10.66 -14.28 0.40
CA ILE A 219 10.76 -14.41 1.86
C ILE A 219 9.37 -14.37 2.49
N ASN A 220 8.52 -13.41 2.08
CA ASN A 220 7.17 -13.28 2.62
C ASN A 220 6.34 -14.54 2.36
N THR A 221 6.40 -15.07 1.14
CA THR A 221 5.70 -16.30 0.76
C THR A 221 6.21 -17.51 1.57
N ALA A 222 7.53 -17.64 1.73
CA ALA A 222 8.12 -18.71 2.54
C ALA A 222 7.72 -18.62 4.00
N CYS A 223 7.70 -17.41 4.58
CA CYS A 223 7.24 -17.19 5.94
C CYS A 223 5.79 -17.62 6.11
N LEU A 224 4.89 -17.17 5.23
CA LEU A 224 3.46 -17.51 5.28
C LEU A 224 3.23 -19.02 5.16
N ASN A 225 3.92 -19.69 4.22
CA ASN A 225 3.83 -21.14 4.05
C ASN A 225 4.27 -21.93 5.29
N LEU A 226 5.19 -21.38 6.08
CA LEU A 226 5.71 -21.99 7.30
C LEU A 226 5.00 -21.50 8.59
N GLY A 227 4.01 -20.62 8.48
CA GLY A 227 3.29 -20.04 9.63
C GLY A 227 4.09 -18.98 10.40
N TYR A 228 5.10 -18.36 9.77
CA TYR A 228 5.85 -17.25 10.33
C TYR A 228 5.30 -15.90 9.87
N SER A 229 5.47 -14.88 10.72
CA SER A 229 5.18 -13.49 10.36
C SER A 229 6.17 -13.02 9.28
N PRO A 230 5.70 -12.56 8.11
CA PRO A 230 6.59 -11.96 7.10
C PRO A 230 7.17 -10.61 7.57
N ILE A 231 6.43 -9.90 8.43
CA ILE A 231 6.82 -8.58 8.95
C ILE A 231 8.12 -8.70 9.75
N GLY A 232 9.21 -8.13 9.23
CA GLY A 232 10.53 -8.15 9.87
C GLY A 232 11.33 -9.44 9.71
N ALA A 233 10.84 -10.40 8.94
CA ALA A 233 11.52 -11.67 8.74
C ALA A 233 12.87 -11.50 8.03
N SER A 234 12.89 -10.76 6.92
CA SER A 234 14.12 -10.52 6.14
C SER A 234 15.21 -9.83 6.98
N PHE A 235 14.86 -8.76 7.69
CA PHE A 235 15.75 -8.10 8.64
C PHE A 235 16.30 -9.09 9.67
N SER A 236 15.42 -9.87 10.30
CA SER A 236 15.82 -10.82 11.34
C SER A 236 16.76 -11.90 10.79
N ILE A 237 16.48 -12.46 9.61
CA ILE A 237 17.33 -13.46 8.93
C ILE A 237 18.72 -12.86 8.64
N SER A 238 18.78 -11.65 8.11
CA SER A 238 20.03 -10.94 7.84
C SER A 238 20.86 -10.75 9.12
N ILE A 239 20.24 -10.26 10.20
CA ILE A 239 20.92 -10.09 11.49
C ILE A 239 21.39 -11.44 12.07
N ILE A 240 20.55 -12.48 12.02
CA ILE A 240 20.89 -13.83 12.51
C ILE A 240 22.12 -14.39 11.77
N ASN A 241 22.21 -14.18 10.46
CA ASN A 241 23.29 -14.69 9.61
C ASN A 241 24.55 -13.81 9.61
N SER A 242 24.49 -12.60 10.18
CA SER A 242 25.65 -11.71 10.29
C SER A 242 26.73 -12.25 11.24
N ASN A 243 27.92 -11.65 11.20
CA ASN A 243 29.05 -12.00 12.09
C ASN A 243 28.94 -11.40 13.50
N LYS A 244 27.81 -10.76 13.84
CA LYS A 244 27.58 -10.12 15.15
C LYS A 244 27.52 -11.13 16.29
N LYS A 245 27.77 -10.67 17.52
CA LYS A 245 27.64 -11.50 18.73
C LYS A 245 26.17 -11.84 18.99
N THR A 246 25.89 -12.99 19.61
CA THR A 246 24.51 -13.45 19.88
C THR A 246 23.66 -12.42 20.61
N LYS A 247 24.19 -11.82 21.68
CA LYS A 247 23.49 -10.78 22.46
C LYS A 247 23.12 -9.56 21.61
N GLU A 248 24.06 -9.09 20.77
CA GLU A 248 23.83 -7.96 19.88
C GLU A 248 22.74 -8.27 18.84
N LYS A 249 22.71 -9.50 18.30
CA LYS A 249 21.67 -9.94 17.37
C LYS A 249 20.28 -9.91 18.02
N GLU A 250 20.17 -10.45 19.22
CA GLU A 250 18.92 -10.49 19.99
C GLU A 250 18.41 -9.08 20.31
N GLU A 251 19.30 -8.18 20.71
CA GLU A 251 18.98 -6.77 20.98
C GLU A 251 18.45 -6.07 19.72
N LEU A 252 19.16 -6.16 18.59
CA LEU A 252 18.74 -5.55 17.32
C LEU A 252 17.38 -6.05 16.85
N ILE A 253 17.14 -7.36 16.91
CA ILE A 253 15.86 -7.96 16.53
C ILE A 253 14.73 -7.51 17.46
N SER A 254 14.98 -7.51 18.77
CA SER A 254 14.02 -7.04 19.78
C SER A 254 13.65 -5.58 19.57
N GLU A 255 14.64 -4.71 19.34
CA GLU A 255 14.39 -3.30 19.05
C GLU A 255 13.60 -3.08 17.76
N PHE A 256 13.92 -3.84 16.71
CA PHE A 256 13.20 -3.77 15.44
C PHE A 256 11.72 -4.10 15.62
N TYR A 257 11.39 -5.21 16.28
CA TYR A 257 9.99 -5.56 16.54
C TYR A 257 9.28 -4.58 17.47
N LYS A 258 10.00 -3.91 18.38
CA LYS A 258 9.41 -2.81 19.18
C LYS A 258 8.99 -1.64 18.29
N ARG A 259 9.78 -1.28 17.27
CA ARG A 259 9.46 -0.21 16.30
C ARG A 259 8.25 -0.55 15.42
N ILE A 260 8.05 -1.83 15.11
CA ILE A 260 6.87 -2.30 14.37
C ILE A 260 5.58 -2.02 15.13
N ILE A 261 5.57 -2.40 16.42
CA ILE A 261 4.38 -2.34 17.26
C ILE A 261 4.13 -0.92 17.76
N HIS A 262 5.19 -0.17 18.06
CA HIS A 262 5.12 1.15 18.64
C HIS A 262 5.84 2.15 17.76
N LYS A 263 5.17 3.23 17.40
CA LYS A 263 5.78 4.40 16.76
C LYS A 263 6.63 5.17 17.76
N LYS A 264 7.78 4.60 18.15
CA LYS A 264 8.78 5.35 18.91
C LYS A 264 9.26 6.51 18.04
N LYS A 265 9.33 7.72 18.62
CA LYS A 265 10.12 8.82 18.03
C LYS A 265 11.53 8.29 17.75
N PRO A 266 12.12 8.53 16.58
CA PRO A 266 13.46 8.05 16.28
C PRO A 266 14.43 8.59 17.34
N GLN A 267 14.98 7.70 18.17
CA GLN A 267 16.24 7.99 18.85
C GLN A 267 17.32 7.94 17.77
N LYS A 268 18.09 9.01 17.66
CA LYS A 268 19.28 9.07 16.79
C LYS A 268 20.15 7.85 17.12
N LEU A 269 20.19 6.86 16.22
CA LEU A 269 21.32 5.94 16.20
C LEU A 269 22.51 6.78 15.73
N SER A 270 23.47 6.98 16.64
CA SER A 270 24.80 7.42 16.27
C SER A 270 25.32 6.49 15.18
N ALA A 271 25.64 7.06 14.02
CA ALA A 271 26.36 6.38 12.98
C ALA A 271 27.68 5.87 13.57
N VAL A 272 27.79 4.55 13.71
CA VAL A 272 29.07 3.87 13.79
C VAL A 272 29.05 2.88 12.64
N LEU A 273 29.52 3.39 11.49
CA LEU A 273 30.16 2.58 10.46
C LEU A 273 31.61 2.37 10.89
#